data_AF-A0A835YXU9-F1
#
_entry.id   AF-A0A835YXU9-F1
#
_cell.length_a   1.000
_cell.length_b   1.000
_cell.length_c   1.000
_cell.angle_alpha   90.00
_cell.angle_beta   90.00
_cell.angle_gamma   90.00
#
_symmetry.space_group_name_H-M   'P 1'
#
loop_
_entity.id
_entity.type
_entity.pdbx_description
1 polymer ?
#
loop_
_entity_poly.entity_id
_entity_poly.type
_entity_poly.pdbx_seq_one_letter_code
_entity_poly.pdbx_strand_id
1 'polypeptide(L)'
;MAPLDPPSQQQRRQPEAPAAEADSEAKPTPGEPAERRKRSARPDPFRAAKAKATQRAEEIEQRKQQKAQVESAKQQRESERRKRHALLSAKTKTGQPVMKNKIFDMLAKIQADAA
;
A
#
# COMPACT_ATOMS: atom_id res chain seq x y z
N MET A 1 30.35 17.89 -39.71
CA MET A 1 29.32 17.09 -40.42
C MET A 1 28.95 15.93 -39.52
N ALA A 2 27.76 15.95 -38.92
CA ALA A 2 27.26 14.87 -38.06
C ALA A 2 26.42 13.90 -38.89
N PRO A 3 26.55 12.58 -38.75
CA PRO A 3 25.70 11.63 -39.46
C PRO A 3 24.28 11.61 -38.87
N LEU A 4 23.29 11.57 -39.76
CA LEU A 4 21.89 11.41 -39.42
C LEU A 4 21.62 9.99 -38.89
N ASP A 5 20.99 9.88 -37.72
CA ASP A 5 20.41 8.63 -37.23
C ASP A 5 19.05 8.35 -37.91
N PRO A 6 18.76 7.10 -38.33
CA PRO A 6 17.44 6.73 -38.85
C PRO A 6 16.41 6.53 -37.72
N PRO A 7 15.10 6.77 -37.97
CA PRO A 7 14.07 6.61 -36.95
C PRO A 7 13.92 5.14 -36.56
N SER A 8 14.16 4.86 -35.28
CA SER A 8 13.95 3.54 -34.67
C SER A 8 12.49 3.11 -34.79
N GLN A 9 12.32 1.93 -35.39
CA GLN A 9 11.05 1.30 -35.70
C GLN A 9 10.19 1.15 -34.44
N GLN A 10 8.94 1.60 -34.52
CA GLN A 10 7.90 1.32 -33.54
C GLN A 10 7.78 -0.20 -33.36
N GLN A 11 8.21 -0.69 -32.20
CA GLN A 11 7.96 -2.05 -31.77
C GLN A 11 6.44 -2.27 -31.69
N ARG A 12 5.91 -3.04 -32.65
CA ARG A 12 4.57 -3.59 -32.59
C ARG A 12 4.47 -4.42 -31.32
N ARG A 13 3.73 -3.94 -30.32
CA ARG A 13 3.37 -4.71 -29.13
C ARG A 13 2.49 -5.88 -29.58
N GLN A 14 3.09 -7.06 -29.70
CA GLN A 14 2.33 -8.31 -29.72
C GLN A 14 1.76 -8.51 -28.30
N PRO A 15 0.44 -8.74 -28.12
CA PRO A 15 -0.06 -9.24 -26.87
C PRO A 15 0.28 -10.74 -26.78
N GLU A 16 1.24 -11.08 -25.93
CA GLU A 16 1.49 -12.46 -25.51
C GLU A 16 0.26 -12.99 -24.77
N ALA A 17 -0.23 -14.14 -25.22
CA ALA A 17 -1.26 -14.89 -24.53
C ALA A 17 -0.66 -15.60 -23.31
N PRO A 18 -1.27 -15.51 -22.11
CA PRO A 18 -1.02 -16.50 -21.09
C PRO A 18 -2.06 -17.61 -21.17
N ALA A 19 -1.56 -18.80 -21.50
CA ALA A 19 -2.16 -20.06 -21.12
C ALA A 19 -2.31 -20.11 -19.60
N ALA A 20 -3.51 -20.39 -19.11
CA ALA A 20 -3.73 -20.78 -17.72
C ALA A 20 -4.83 -21.84 -17.71
N GLU A 21 -4.39 -23.08 -17.57
CA GLU A 21 -5.19 -24.25 -17.21
C GLU A 21 -5.73 -24.14 -15.77
N ALA A 22 -6.65 -25.06 -15.45
CA ALA A 22 -7.20 -25.41 -14.13
C ALA A 22 -8.25 -24.45 -13.55
N ASP A 23 -9.35 -24.88 -12.92
CA ASP A 23 -9.77 -26.20 -12.48
C ASP A 23 -11.30 -26.27 -12.35
N SER A 24 -11.79 -27.49 -12.21
CA SER A 24 -13.16 -27.95 -12.08
C SER A 24 -13.96 -27.32 -10.94
N GLU A 25 -15.28 -27.17 -11.15
CA GLU A 25 -16.26 -27.47 -10.11
C GLU A 25 -17.44 -28.22 -10.73
N ALA A 26 -17.43 -29.52 -10.49
CA ALA A 26 -18.48 -30.45 -10.88
C ALA A 26 -19.43 -30.73 -9.70
N LYS A 27 -20.73 -30.81 -10.00
CA LYS A 27 -21.63 -31.79 -9.34
C LYS A 27 -22.34 -32.57 -10.45
N PRO A 28 -22.02 -33.86 -10.69
CA PRO A 28 -22.72 -34.66 -11.69
C PRO A 28 -23.90 -35.42 -11.06
N THR A 29 -25.07 -35.38 -11.70
CA THR A 29 -26.17 -36.35 -11.50
C THR A 29 -25.90 -37.59 -12.37
N PRO A 30 -26.20 -38.81 -11.90
CA PRO A 30 -25.76 -40.03 -12.57
C PRO A 30 -26.74 -40.44 -13.68
N GLY A 31 -26.23 -40.59 -14.90
CA GLY A 31 -26.91 -41.27 -15.99
C GLY A 31 -27.15 -40.40 -17.22
N GLU A 32 -26.14 -40.25 -18.08
CA GLU A 32 -26.31 -40.08 -19.54
C GLU A 32 -24.94 -40.26 -20.25
N PRO A 33 -24.92 -40.79 -21.49
CA PRO A 33 -23.74 -41.36 -22.13
C PRO A 33 -22.67 -40.34 -22.54
N ALA A 34 -21.41 -40.79 -22.47
CA ALA A 34 -20.16 -40.04 -22.54
C ALA A 34 -19.77 -39.48 -23.93
N GLU A 35 -20.70 -38.87 -24.67
CA GLU A 35 -20.44 -38.34 -26.02
C GLU A 35 -20.74 -36.85 -26.21
N ARG A 36 -20.83 -36.05 -25.14
CA ARG A 36 -20.78 -34.57 -25.23
C ARG A 36 -19.36 -34.06 -25.05
N ARG A 37 -18.52 -34.37 -26.03
CA ARG A 37 -17.19 -33.77 -26.18
C ARG A 37 -17.31 -32.24 -26.19
N LYS A 38 -16.67 -31.60 -25.21
CA LYS A 38 -16.07 -30.27 -25.28
C LYS A 38 -16.96 -29.17 -25.89
N ARG A 39 -18.10 -28.85 -25.28
CA ARG A 39 -18.64 -27.49 -25.43
C ARG A 39 -17.70 -26.57 -24.67
N SER A 40 -16.68 -26.04 -25.35
CA SER A 40 -15.87 -24.95 -24.82
C SER A 40 -16.85 -23.84 -24.44
N ALA A 41 -17.09 -23.65 -23.15
CA ALA A 41 -17.89 -22.54 -22.67
C ALA A 41 -17.28 -21.27 -23.29
N ARG A 42 -18.10 -20.49 -24.00
CA ARG A 42 -17.63 -19.24 -24.60
C ARG A 42 -17.00 -18.41 -23.46
N PRO A 43 -15.78 -17.89 -23.63
CA PRO A 43 -15.16 -17.09 -22.58
C PRO A 43 -16.07 -15.89 -22.27
N ASP A 44 -16.39 -15.69 -20.98
CA ASP A 44 -17.18 -14.54 -20.53
C ASP A 44 -16.46 -13.26 -21.00
N PRO A 45 -17.08 -12.43 -21.87
CA PRO A 45 -16.47 -11.23 -22.41
C PRO A 45 -16.08 -10.22 -21.32
N PHE A 46 -16.68 -10.32 -20.13
CA PHE A 46 -16.39 -9.45 -18.99
C PHE A 46 -15.41 -10.07 -17.99
N ARG A 47 -14.91 -11.29 -18.18
CA ARG A 47 -13.99 -11.93 -17.21
C ARG A 47 -12.74 -11.11 -16.96
N ALA A 48 -12.11 -10.62 -18.03
CA ALA A 48 -10.94 -9.76 -17.93
C ALA A 48 -11.25 -8.39 -17.29
N ALA A 49 -12.45 -7.85 -17.56
CA ALA A 49 -12.90 -6.59 -16.95
C ALA A 49 -13.15 -6.76 -15.44
N LYS A 50 -13.77 -7.86 -15.02
CA LYS A 50 -14.01 -8.21 -13.62
C LYS A 50 -12.69 -8.38 -12.86
N ALA A 51 -11.73 -9.13 -13.41
CA ALA A 51 -10.42 -9.31 -12.79
C ALA A 51 -9.64 -7.99 -12.65
N LYS A 52 -9.70 -7.10 -13.66
CA LYS A 52 -9.10 -5.76 -13.55
C LYS A 52 -9.81 -4.88 -12.53
N ALA A 53 -11.12 -5.01 -12.38
CA ALA A 53 -11.89 -4.25 -11.40
C ALA A 53 -11.54 -4.65 -9.97
N THR A 54 -11.39 -5.95 -9.69
CA THR A 54 -10.99 -6.43 -8.36
C THR A 54 -9.57 -5.98 -8.01
N GLN A 55 -8.62 -6.11 -8.94
CA GLN A 55 -7.25 -5.63 -8.74
C GLN A 55 -7.20 -4.12 -8.44
N ARG A 56 -7.98 -3.31 -9.17
CA ARG A 56 -8.05 -1.87 -8.90
C ARG A 56 -8.69 -1.55 -7.55
N ALA A 57 -9.73 -2.29 -7.15
CA ALA A 57 -10.36 -2.10 -5.86
C ALA A 57 -9.36 -2.38 -4.72
N GLU A 58 -8.62 -3.49 -4.82
CA GLU A 58 -7.57 -3.86 -3.87
C GLU A 58 -6.45 -2.80 -3.81
N GLU A 59 -5.98 -2.30 -4.96
CA GLU A 59 -4.96 -1.26 -5.01
C GLU A 59 -5.43 0.04 -4.32
N ILE A 60 -6.69 0.43 -4.55
CA ILE A 60 -7.29 1.61 -3.92
C ILE A 60 -7.37 1.42 -2.40
N GLU A 61 -7.77 0.25 -1.92
CA GLU A 61 -7.85 -0.05 -0.49
C GLU A 61 -6.47 -0.05 0.16
N GLN A 62 -5.48 -0.68 -0.45
CA GLN A 62 -4.10 -0.66 0.04
C GLN A 62 -3.56 0.76 0.13
N ARG A 63 -3.80 1.58 -0.90
CA ARG A 63 -3.38 2.98 -0.89
C ARG A 63 -4.08 3.81 0.19
N LYS A 64 -5.36 3.55 0.46
CA LYS A 64 -6.10 4.19 1.56
C LYS A 64 -5.51 3.78 2.92
N GLN A 65 -5.24 2.49 3.12
CA GLN A 65 -4.64 1.98 4.36
C GLN A 65 -3.24 2.57 4.60
N GLN A 66 -2.39 2.61 3.58
CA GLN A 66 -1.06 3.22 3.67
C GLN A 66 -1.14 4.71 4.05
N LYS A 67 -2.04 5.48 3.41
CA LYS A 67 -2.26 6.88 3.75
C LYS A 67 -2.73 7.05 5.21
N ALA A 68 -3.69 6.23 5.65
CA ALA A 68 -4.19 6.27 7.01
C ALA A 68 -3.10 5.96 8.05
N GLN A 69 -2.22 4.99 7.77
CA GLN A 69 -1.07 4.67 8.64
C GLN A 69 -0.07 5.84 8.71
N VAL A 70 0.21 6.49 7.58
CA VAL A 70 1.10 7.66 7.56
C VAL A 70 0.49 8.83 8.35
N GLU A 71 -0.81 9.06 8.20
CA GLU A 71 -1.53 10.11 8.92
C GLU A 71 -1.59 9.84 10.42
N SER A 72 -1.87 8.61 10.84
CA SER A 72 -1.89 8.26 12.27
C SER A 72 -0.52 8.41 12.91
N ALA A 73 0.56 7.98 12.23
CA ALA A 73 1.92 8.17 12.70
C ALA A 73 2.29 9.67 12.83
N LYS A 74 1.85 10.51 11.89
CA LYS A 74 2.03 11.97 11.97
C LYS A 74 1.27 12.57 13.16
N GLN A 75 0.02 12.18 13.36
CA GLN A 75 -0.79 12.65 14.49
C GLN A 75 -0.19 12.24 15.83
N GLN A 76 0.31 11.02 15.95
CA GLN A 76 1.00 10.55 17.16
C GLN A 76 2.22 11.41 17.46
N ARG A 77 3.12 11.59 16.48
CA ARG A 77 4.31 12.45 16.60
C ARG A 77 3.95 13.88 16.98
N GLU A 78 2.90 14.44 16.38
CA GLU A 78 2.46 15.79 16.70
C GLU A 78 1.91 15.89 18.12
N SER A 79 1.12 14.91 18.55
CA SER A 79 0.57 14.85 19.91
C SER A 79 1.67 14.75 20.96
N GLU A 80 2.70 13.93 20.71
CA GLU A 80 3.88 13.79 21.57
C GLU A 80 4.68 15.09 21.62
N ARG A 81 4.90 15.73 20.47
CA ARG A 81 5.53 17.04 20.39
C ARG A 81 4.78 18.09 21.21
N ARG A 82 3.45 18.14 21.10
CA ARG A 82 2.60 19.08 21.86
C ARG A 82 2.69 18.80 23.36
N LYS A 83 2.64 17.53 23.79
CA LYS A 83 2.81 17.13 25.20
C LYS A 83 4.18 17.55 25.73
N ARG A 84 5.26 17.24 25.00
CA ARG A 84 6.62 17.64 25.37
C ARG A 84 6.75 19.15 25.46
N HIS A 85 6.21 19.87 24.49
CA HIS A 85 6.20 21.33 24.50
C HIS A 85 5.45 21.88 25.72
N ALA A 86 4.27 21.37 26.04
CA ALA A 86 3.50 21.78 27.22
C ALA A 86 4.29 21.55 28.52
N LEU A 87 4.96 20.40 28.66
CA LEU A 87 5.79 20.09 29.83
C LEU A 87 7.01 21.02 29.94
N LEU A 88 7.70 21.29 28.84
CA LEU A 88 8.89 22.15 28.82
C LEU A 88 8.56 23.64 28.96
N SER A 89 7.39 24.05 28.46
CA SER A 89 6.88 25.41 28.57
C SER A 89 6.09 25.65 29.86
N ALA A 90 5.88 24.64 30.70
CA ALA A 90 5.16 24.77 31.95
C ALA A 90 5.85 25.79 32.87
N LYS A 91 5.05 26.71 33.40
CA LYS A 91 5.47 27.78 34.31
C LYS A 91 4.66 27.72 35.60
N THR A 92 5.24 28.20 36.70
CA THR A 92 4.55 28.36 37.98
C THR A 92 3.54 29.51 37.91
N LYS A 93 2.71 29.69 38.95
CA LYS A 93 1.78 30.83 39.08
C LYS A 93 2.45 32.20 38.90
N THR A 94 3.72 32.31 39.30
CA THR A 94 4.53 33.53 39.18
C THR A 94 5.28 33.62 37.85
N GLY A 95 5.05 32.69 36.91
CA GLY A 95 5.65 32.70 35.58
C GLY A 95 7.06 32.09 35.49
N GLN A 96 7.62 31.60 36.60
CA GLN A 96 8.93 30.97 36.59
C GLN A 96 8.87 29.58 35.92
N PRO A 97 9.89 29.18 35.14
CA PRO A 97 9.90 27.86 34.52
C PRO A 97 9.94 26.75 35.56
N VAL A 98 9.16 25.68 35.35
CA VAL A 98 9.20 24.51 36.23
C VAL A 98 10.50 23.75 35.99
N MET A 99 11.49 23.96 36.88
CA MET A 99 12.86 23.46 36.72
C MET A 99 12.97 21.94 36.71
N LYS A 100 12.04 21.22 37.37
CA LYS A 100 12.02 19.74 37.41
C LYS A 100 12.06 19.12 36.00
N ASN A 101 11.28 19.65 35.07
CA ASN A 101 11.20 19.14 33.70
C ASN A 101 12.47 19.47 32.90
N LYS A 102 13.06 20.65 33.14
CA LYS A 102 14.29 21.09 32.47
C LYS A 102 15.53 20.33 32.95
N ILE A 103 15.62 20.06 34.25
CA ILE A 103 16.72 19.28 34.84
C ILE A 103 16.69 17.85 34.30
N PHE A 104 15.52 17.23 34.23
CA PHE A 104 15.38 15.88 33.69
C PHE A 104 15.86 15.80 32.22
N ASP A 105 15.49 16.76 31.39
CA ASP A 105 15.96 16.83 29.99
C ASP A 105 17.48 17.04 29.88
N MET A 106 18.09 17.83 30.77
CA MET A 106 19.55 17.99 30.79
C MET A 106 20.26 16.71 31.22
N LEU A 107 19.76 16.03 32.26
CA LEU A 107 20.32 14.76 32.72
C LEU A 107 20.21 13.67 31.67
N ALA A 108 19.07 13.57 30.97
CA ALA A 108 18.88 12.61 29.89
C ALA A 108 19.87 12.83 28.73
N LYS A 109 20.15 14.10 28.37
CA LYS A 109 21.18 14.44 27.38
C LYS A 109 22.58 14.04 27.83
N ILE A 110 22.95 14.36 29.07
CA ILE A 110 24.25 13.97 29.62
C ILE A 110 24.42 12.45 29.62
N GLN A 111 23.37 11.68 29.94
CA GLN A 111 23.41 10.22 29.89
C GLN A 111 23.52 9.67 28.46
N ALA A 112 22.84 10.29 27.50
CA ALA A 112 22.91 9.89 26.09
C ALA A 112 24.26 10.23 25.44
N ASP A 113 24.88 11.35 25.82
CA ASP A 113 26.21 11.76 25.33
C ASP A 113 27.35 10.98 26.01
N ALA A 114 27.09 10.40 27.20
CA ALA A 114 28.04 9.56 27.93
C ALA A 114 27.96 8.06 27.59
N ALA A 115 27.01 7.66 26.72
CA ALA A 115 26.80 6.30 26.24
C ALA A 115 27.33 6.13 24.80
#